data_AF-A0A2V2UCW1-F1
#
_entry.id   AF-A0A2V2UCW1-F1
#
_cell.length_a   1.000
_cell.length_b   1.000
_cell.length_c   1.000
_cell.angle_alpha   90.00
_cell.angle_beta   90.00
_cell.angle_gamma   90.00
#
_symmetry.space_group_name_H-M   'P 1'
#
loop_
_entity.id
_entity.type
_entity.pdbx_description
1 polymer ?
#
loop_
_entity_poly.entity_id
_entity_poly.type
_entity_poly.pdbx_seq_one_letter_code
_entity_poly.pdbx_strand_id
1 'polypeptide(L)'
;MQRLNVQKISFIWRALSALGISVIADALDLIEGPILSIPPIGDIPNAIITGLLFAITRNKRSAAINLIKFIPFIGDFIPTYTITTLMWIYTESNKKSKTLQYVKN
;
A
#
# COMPACT_ATOMS: atom_id res chain seq x y z
N MET A 1 -26.49 -13.74 1.14
CA MET A 1 -25.20 -14.39 1.49
C MET A 1 -24.16 -14.35 0.35
N GLN A 2 -24.50 -14.66 -0.91
CA GLN A 2 -23.52 -14.69 -2.03
C GLN A 2 -22.74 -13.38 -2.25
N ARG A 3 -23.39 -12.20 -2.19
CA ARG A 3 -22.71 -10.90 -2.38
C ARG A 3 -21.63 -10.58 -1.34
N LEU A 4 -21.80 -11.02 -0.09
CA LEU A 4 -20.80 -10.81 0.97
C LEU A 4 -19.55 -11.66 0.73
N ASN A 5 -19.71 -12.86 0.19
CA ASN A 5 -18.59 -13.76 -0.12
C ASN A 5 -17.73 -13.21 -1.28
N VAL A 6 -18.38 -12.74 -2.35
CA VAL A 6 -17.70 -12.10 -3.49
C VAL A 6 -16.92 -10.85 -3.07
N GLN A 7 -17.51 -9.99 -2.22
CA GLN A 7 -16.81 -8.80 -1.70
C GLN A 7 -15.65 -9.14 -0.76
N LYS A 8 -15.74 -10.25 -0.02
CA LYS A 8 -14.66 -10.74 0.84
C LYS A 8 -13.49 -11.24 -0.01
N ILE A 9 -13.76 -12.09 -1.00
CA ILE A 9 -12.76 -12.63 -1.94
C ILE A 9 -12.09 -11.48 -2.71
N SER A 10 -12.86 -10.54 -3.25
CA SER A 10 -12.34 -9.36 -3.95
C SER A 10 -11.40 -8.50 -3.08
N PHE A 11 -11.73 -8.34 -1.79
CA PHE A 11 -10.85 -7.63 -0.86
C PHE A 11 -9.56 -8.38 -0.55
N ILE A 12 -9.64 -9.71 -0.33
CA ILE A 12 -8.45 -10.53 -0.05
C ILE A 12 -7.46 -10.44 -1.21
N TRP A 13 -7.93 -10.54 -2.46
CA TRP A 13 -7.06 -10.41 -3.62
C TRP A 13 -6.41 -9.02 -3.73
N ARG A 14 -7.17 -7.94 -3.47
CA ARG A 14 -6.62 -6.57 -3.44
C ARG A 14 -5.61 -6.39 -2.31
N ALA A 15 -5.86 -6.98 -1.15
CA ALA A 15 -4.97 -6.91 0.00
C ALA A 15 -3.66 -7.66 -0.25
N LEU A 16 -3.74 -8.89 -0.78
CA LEU A 16 -2.58 -9.69 -1.13
C LEU A 16 -1.74 -9.05 -2.24
N SER A 17 -2.37 -8.53 -3.30
CA SER A 17 -1.63 -7.87 -4.37
C SER A 17 -0.96 -6.60 -3.91
N ALA A 18 -1.67 -5.73 -3.17
CA ALA A 18 -1.08 -4.52 -2.60
C ALA A 18 0.10 -4.85 -1.68
N LEU A 19 -0.05 -5.86 -0.80
CA LEU A 19 0.99 -6.25 0.15
C LEU A 19 2.20 -6.87 -0.55
N GLY A 20 1.99 -7.71 -1.56
CA GLY A 20 3.08 -8.28 -2.35
C GLY A 20 3.87 -7.20 -3.08
N ILE A 21 3.17 -6.27 -3.75
CA ILE A 21 3.80 -5.13 -4.43
C ILE A 21 4.59 -4.28 -3.43
N SER A 22 4.00 -3.97 -2.26
CA SER A 22 4.63 -3.08 -1.28
C SER A 22 5.89 -3.69 -0.67
N VAL A 23 5.87 -4.98 -0.36
CA VAL A 23 7.05 -5.68 0.22
C VAL A 23 8.19 -5.75 -0.79
N ILE A 24 7.88 -6.08 -2.06
CA ILE A 24 8.89 -6.12 -3.11
C ILE A 24 9.48 -4.72 -3.34
N ALA A 25 8.63 -3.69 -3.39
CA ALA A 25 9.06 -2.30 -3.55
C ALA A 25 10.02 -1.87 -2.43
N ASP A 26 9.63 -2.05 -1.17
CA ASP A 26 10.49 -1.66 -0.05
C ASP A 26 11.79 -2.50 0.01
N ALA A 27 11.76 -3.76 -0.41
CA ALA A 27 12.96 -4.59 -0.50
C ALA A 27 13.91 -4.13 -1.60
N LEU A 28 13.39 -3.70 -2.75
CA LEU A 28 14.18 -3.09 -3.82
C LEU A 28 14.82 -1.79 -3.33
N ASP A 29 14.06 -0.90 -2.66
CA ASP A 29 14.61 0.34 -2.10
C ASP A 29 15.78 0.09 -1.13
N LEU A 30 15.72 -0.97 -0.30
CA LEU A 30 16.81 -1.32 0.61
C LEU A 30 18.07 -1.82 -0.12
N ILE A 31 17.92 -2.49 -1.25
CA ILE A 31 19.04 -2.98 -2.08
C ILE A 31 19.62 -1.81 -2.90
N GLU A 32 18.75 -0.94 -3.38
CA GLU A 32 19.05 0.13 -4.31
C GLU A 32 19.49 1.44 -3.61
N GLY A 33 19.22 1.57 -2.31
CA GLY A 33 19.36 2.75 -1.47
C GLY A 33 20.43 3.76 -1.92
N PRO A 34 21.74 3.55 -1.74
CA PRO A 34 22.72 4.59 -2.06
C PRO A 34 22.91 4.85 -3.56
N ILE A 35 22.50 3.91 -4.43
CA ILE A 35 22.86 3.89 -5.85
C ILE A 35 21.76 4.55 -6.70
N LEU A 36 20.50 4.40 -6.32
CA LEU A 36 19.34 4.94 -7.06
C LEU A 36 18.62 6.10 -6.37
N SER A 37 19.06 6.56 -5.19
CA SER A 37 18.54 7.78 -4.54
C SER A 37 18.90 9.09 -5.26
N ILE A 38 19.33 9.04 -6.53
CA ILE A 38 19.72 10.20 -7.33
C ILE A 38 18.48 10.69 -8.07
N PRO A 39 17.96 11.89 -7.76
CA PRO A 39 16.91 12.50 -8.56
C PRO A 39 17.43 12.78 -9.98
N PRO A 40 16.63 12.60 -11.05
CA PRO A 40 15.22 12.16 -11.05
C PRO A 40 15.04 10.64 -11.24
N ILE A 41 16.12 9.87 -11.36
CA ILE A 41 16.08 8.46 -11.77
C ILE A 41 15.43 7.60 -10.69
N GLY A 42 15.76 7.85 -9.41
CA GLY A 42 15.14 7.19 -8.26
C GLY A 42 13.65 7.51 -8.06
N ASP A 43 13.18 8.63 -8.60
CA ASP A 43 11.80 9.09 -8.40
C ASP A 43 10.80 8.37 -9.32
N ILE A 44 11.27 7.84 -10.46
CA ILE A 44 10.41 7.19 -11.45
C ILE A 44 9.80 5.89 -10.89
N PRO A 45 10.58 4.93 -10.35
CA PRO A 45 10.01 3.74 -9.71
C PRO A 45 9.05 4.09 -8.58
N ASN A 46 9.42 5.07 -7.74
CA ASN A 46 8.61 5.53 -6.62
C ASN A 46 7.24 6.07 -7.06
N ALA A 47 7.19 6.86 -8.13
CA ALA A 47 5.94 7.34 -8.72
C ALA A 47 5.07 6.20 -9.27
N ILE A 48 5.68 5.22 -9.93
CA ILE A 48 4.97 4.04 -10.48
C ILE A 48 4.37 3.21 -9.34
N ILE A 49 5.16 2.89 -8.30
CA ILE A 49 4.72 2.08 -7.16
C ILE A 49 3.61 2.80 -6.39
N THR A 50 3.79 4.10 -6.12
CA THR A 50 2.78 4.93 -5.43
C THR A 50 1.47 4.96 -6.22
N GLY A 51 1.53 5.15 -7.54
CA GLY A 51 0.37 5.14 -8.43
C GLY A 51 -0.35 3.78 -8.46
N LEU A 52 0.41 2.70 -8.54
CA LEU A 52 -0.12 1.33 -8.55
C LEU A 52 -0.82 0.99 -7.23
N LEU A 53 -0.19 1.28 -6.10
CA LEU A 53 -0.78 1.08 -4.78
C LEU A 53 -2.01 1.96 -4.58
N PHE A 54 -2.02 3.20 -5.09
CA PHE A 54 -3.21 4.03 -5.06
C PHE A 54 -4.35 3.47 -5.91
N ALA A 55 -4.06 2.90 -7.09
CA ALA A 55 -5.07 2.28 -7.94
C ALA A 55 -5.74 1.07 -7.25
N ILE A 56 -4.95 0.25 -6.53
CA ILE A 56 -5.43 -0.93 -5.82
C ILE A 56 -6.17 -0.55 -4.54
N THR A 57 -5.59 0.31 -3.70
CA THR A 57 -6.13 0.63 -2.37
C THR A 57 -7.23 1.69 -2.42
N ARG A 58 -7.17 2.61 -3.41
CA ARG A 58 -7.93 3.85 -3.49
C ARG A 58 -7.82 4.71 -2.22
N ASN A 59 -6.74 4.55 -1.46
CA ASN A 59 -6.54 5.23 -0.20
C ASN A 59 -5.65 6.46 -0.34
N LYS A 60 -6.25 7.65 -0.26
CA LYS A 60 -5.56 8.94 -0.34
C LYS A 60 -4.52 9.13 0.77
N ARG A 61 -4.76 8.57 1.97
CA ARG A 61 -3.82 8.68 3.10
C ARG A 61 -2.55 7.87 2.85
N SER A 62 -2.70 6.61 2.43
CA SER A 62 -1.54 5.77 2.08
C SER A 62 -0.74 6.40 0.95
N ALA A 63 -1.41 6.93 -0.09
CA ALA A 63 -0.73 7.63 -1.17
C ALA A 63 0.05 8.86 -0.69
N ALA A 64 -0.55 9.71 0.16
CA ALA A 64 0.12 10.89 0.69
C ALA A 64 1.34 10.54 1.55
N ILE A 65 1.26 9.49 2.38
CA ILE A 65 2.39 9.03 3.20
C ILE A 65 3.49 8.44 2.33
N ASN A 66 3.13 7.70 1.26
CA ASN A 66 4.11 7.16 0.33
C ASN A 66 4.89 8.25 -0.42
N LEU A 67 4.39 9.49 -0.50
CA LEU A 67 5.15 10.62 -1.06
C LEU A 67 6.40 10.98 -0.24
N ILE A 68 6.54 10.46 0.99
CA ILE A 68 7.78 10.61 1.77
C ILE A 68 8.96 9.92 1.07
N LYS A 69 8.72 8.94 0.19
CA LYS A 69 9.75 8.29 -0.64
C LYS A 69 10.46 9.23 -1.61
N PHE A 70 9.91 10.42 -1.87
CA PHE A 70 10.55 11.45 -2.70
C PHE A 70 11.50 12.35 -1.89
N ILE A 71 11.65 12.11 -0.58
CA ILE A 71 12.61 12.82 0.26
C ILE A 71 13.89 11.99 0.29
N PRO A 72 15.00 12.47 -0.32
CA PRO A 72 16.26 11.73 -0.36
C PRO A 72 16.75 11.38 1.04
N PHE A 73 17.41 10.24 1.20
CA PHE A 73 18.01 9.72 2.45
C PHE A 73 17.03 9.31 3.55
N ILE A 74 15.86 9.94 3.67
CA ILE A 74 14.88 9.64 4.72
C ILE A 74 13.86 8.61 4.24
N GLY A 75 13.41 8.71 2.98
CA GLY A 75 12.42 7.81 2.40
C GLY A 75 12.97 6.40 2.12
N ASP A 76 14.24 6.29 1.79
CA ASP A 76 14.82 5.09 1.18
C ASP A 76 14.97 3.93 2.17
N PHE A 77 15.17 4.23 3.46
CA PHE A 77 15.38 3.21 4.50
C PHE A 77 14.12 2.82 5.27
N ILE A 78 13.01 3.52 5.01
CA ILE A 78 11.76 3.25 5.71
C ILE A 78 10.86 2.44 4.77
N PRO A 79 10.33 1.28 5.20
CA PRO A 79 9.43 0.47 4.37
C PRO A 79 8.02 1.08 4.35
N THR A 80 7.90 2.31 3.85
CA THR A 80 6.66 3.10 3.91
C THR A 80 5.54 2.44 3.11
N TYR A 81 5.85 1.82 1.97
CA TYR A 81 4.83 1.16 1.16
C TYR A 81 4.15 0.03 1.93
N THR A 82 4.94 -0.80 2.63
CA THR A 82 4.44 -1.94 3.40
C THR A 82 3.68 -1.49 4.63
N ILE A 83 4.21 -0.51 5.38
CA ILE A 83 3.54 0.03 6.57
C ILE A 83 2.18 0.64 6.19
N THR A 84 2.13 1.47 5.14
CA THR A 84 0.88 2.14 4.74
C THR A 84 -0.14 1.18 4.14
N THR A 85 0.33 0.10 3.50
CA THR A 85 -0.52 -0.98 2.98
C THR A 85 -1.12 -1.80 4.12
N LEU A 86 -0.32 -2.18 5.12
CA LEU A 86 -0.83 -2.86 6.33
C LEU A 86 -1.84 -1.99 7.09
N MET A 87 -1.56 -0.69 7.24
CA MET A 87 -2.48 0.26 7.87
C MET A 87 -3.82 0.34 7.10
N TRP A 88 -3.77 0.34 5.77
CA TRP A 88 -4.97 0.31 4.94
C TRP A 88 -5.74 -1.01 5.11
N ILE A 89 -5.07 -2.16 5.07
CA ILE A 89 -5.69 -3.48 5.27
C ILE A 89 -6.39 -3.54 6.65
N TYR A 90 -5.71 -3.09 7.71
CA TYR A 90 -6.28 -3.02 9.05
C TYR A 90 -7.53 -2.14 9.10
N THR A 91 -7.45 -0.94 8.53
CA THR A 91 -8.56 0.01 8.51
C THR A 91 -9.77 -0.55 7.76
N GLU A 92 -9.55 -1.16 6.60
CA GLU A 92 -10.63 -1.68 5.76
C GLU A 92 -11.24 -2.96 6.35
N SER A 93 -10.43 -3.82 6.98
CA SER A 93 -10.90 -4.99 7.71
C SER A 93 -11.82 -4.61 8.88
N ASN A 94 -11.46 -3.57 9.63
CA ASN A 94 -12.27 -3.06 10.73
C ASN A 94 -13.59 -2.45 10.27
N LYS A 95 -13.61 -1.71 9.15
CA LYS A 95 -14.87 -1.20 8.57
C LYS A 95 -15.81 -2.35 8.21
N LYS A 96 -15.30 -3.39 7.54
CA LYS A 96 -16.11 -4.57 7.18
C LYS A 96 -16.67 -5.28 8.40
N SER A 97 -15.88 -5.43 9.47
CA SER A 97 -16.34 -6.03 10.73
C SER A 97 -17.52 -5.25 11.34
N LYS A 98 -17.42 -3.91 11.40
CA LYS A 98 -18.50 -3.05 11.92
C LYS A 98 -19.78 -3.12 11.07
N THR A 99 -19.66 -3.12 9.74
CA THR A 99 -20.81 -3.25 8.84
C THR A 99 -21.52 -4.60 9.01
N LEU A 100 -20.76 -5.69 9.20
CA LEU A 100 -21.33 -7.02 9.42
C LEU A 100 -22.08 -7.13 10.76
N GLN A 101 -21.60 -6.44 11.81
CA GLN A 101 -22.32 -6.38 13.10
C GLN A 101 -23.62 -5.58 12.99
N TYR A 102 -23.63 -4.46 12.27
CA TYR A 102 -24.83 -3.64 12.08
C TYR A 102 -25.94 -4.38 11.31
N VAL A 103 -25.60 -5.21 10.32
CA VAL A 103 -26.59 -5.96 9.52
C VAL A 103 -27.17 -7.16 10.28
N LYS A 104 -26.53 -7.61 11.37
CA LYS A 104 -26.95 -8.78 12.15
C LYS A 104 -27.94 -8.42 13.28
N ASN A 105 -28.01 -7.16 13.68
CA ASN A 105 -28.95 -6.62 14.68
C ASN A 105 -30.16 -5.99 14.00
#